data_AF-A0A8S1CZ20-F1
#
_entry.id   AF-A0A8S1CZ20-F1
#
_cell.length_a   1.000
_cell.length_b   1.000
_cell.length_c   1.000
_cell.angle_alpha   90.00
_cell.angle_beta   90.00
_cell.angle_gamma   90.00
#
_symmetry.space_group_name_H-M   'P 1'
#
loop_
_entity.id
_entity.type
_entity.pdbx_description
1 polymer ?
#
loop_
_entity_poly.entity_id
_entity_poly.type
_entity_poly.pdbx_seq_one_letter_code
_entity_poly.pdbx_strand_id
1 'polypeptide(L)'
;MNVRHAESPWRENILLQLNARNKLQNHSFQELISCHNRIFESATALRSENLQLSIRNEQLRQEGAELMLKGVPVDGKAADRIQTLEQKLHKKQEELTDLLRGKAENAQALVELNRRLNEKEKLLALRDQGLMEAGERELHLKEKLLDTDARCTELQASNDTLKDEHYALHLAFEALQDKLRKAQEENAVLVEKLMKIKAKDAEKLNEENDNFVRKKQARVAQELEDAAKDTGSISPDRGSFPGVERDIGAVMPSIGTCLPQRVVLRFDAHDGEVNAVRWSPVDRIVATGGQDRKVKLWDISKGEFVF
;
A
#
# COMPACT_ATOMS: atom_id res chain seq x y z
N MET A 1 22.34 55.86 58.97
CA MET A 1 22.73 54.82 57.99
C MET A 1 21.53 54.56 57.09
N ASN A 2 21.59 55.01 55.84
CA ASN A 2 20.48 54.92 54.88
C ASN A 2 20.30 53.49 54.41
N VAL A 3 19.28 52.81 54.93
CA VAL A 3 18.82 51.51 54.44
C VAL A 3 18.12 51.75 53.10
N ARG A 4 18.88 51.60 52.01
CA ARG A 4 18.30 51.49 50.67
C ARG A 4 17.51 50.19 50.62
N HIS A 5 16.19 50.28 50.65
CA HIS A 5 15.32 49.16 50.30
C HIS A 5 15.68 48.73 48.87
N ALA A 6 16.28 47.56 48.71
CA ALA A 6 16.50 46.95 47.42
C ALA A 6 15.12 46.78 46.75
N GLU A 7 14.86 47.54 45.69
CA GLU A 7 13.62 47.47 44.95
C GLU A 7 13.41 46.04 44.46
N SER A 8 12.23 45.48 44.71
CA SER A 8 11.97 44.08 44.41
C SER A 8 12.08 43.81 42.90
N PRO A 9 12.74 42.70 42.49
CA PRO A 9 13.07 42.42 41.08
C PRO A 9 11.85 42.32 40.14
N TRP A 10 10.66 42.06 40.69
CA TRP A 10 9.41 42.06 39.92
C TRP A 10 8.96 43.46 39.49
N ARG A 11 9.26 44.51 40.27
CA ARG A 11 8.92 45.91 39.91
C ARG A 11 9.77 46.38 38.74
N GLU A 12 11.05 46.05 38.76
CA GLU A 12 12.01 46.38 37.71
C GLU A 12 11.64 45.67 36.39
N ASN A 13 11.20 44.41 36.48
CA ASN A 13 10.71 43.64 35.32
C ASN A 13 9.43 44.26 34.73
N ILE A 14 8.44 44.62 35.55
CA ILE A 14 7.22 45.29 35.07
C ILE A 14 7.54 46.64 34.42
N LEU A 15 8.44 47.43 35.01
CA LEU A 15 8.88 48.71 34.43
C LEU A 15 9.55 48.51 33.06
N LEU A 16 10.41 47.50 32.92
CA LEU A 16 11.04 47.15 31.65
C LEU A 16 10.01 46.72 30.59
N GLN A 17 9.04 45.88 30.96
CA GLN A 17 7.97 45.46 30.06
C GLN A 17 7.09 46.63 29.62
N LEU A 18 6.74 47.53 30.54
CA LEU A 18 5.98 48.75 30.23
C LEU A 18 6.76 49.70 29.33
N ASN A 19 8.07 49.87 29.55
CA ASN A 19 8.91 50.69 28.69
C ASN A 19 9.08 50.08 27.29
N ALA A 20 9.25 48.77 27.19
CA ALA A 20 9.31 48.07 25.90
C ALA A 20 7.97 48.21 25.14
N ARG A 21 6.85 48.04 25.84
CA ARG A 21 5.52 48.25 25.28
C ARG A 21 5.33 49.69 24.83
N ASN A 22 5.69 50.68 25.64
CA ASN A 22 5.58 52.09 25.28
C ASN A 22 6.48 52.44 24.08
N LYS A 23 7.69 51.88 23.99
CA LYS A 23 8.55 52.07 22.81
C LYS A 23 7.94 51.49 21.54
N LEU A 24 7.34 50.30 21.60
CA LEU A 24 6.71 49.69 20.41
C LEU A 24 5.40 50.37 20.03
N GLN A 25 4.55 50.65 21.01
CA GLN A 25 3.18 51.11 20.78
C GLN A 25 3.07 52.63 20.64
N ASN A 26 3.87 53.44 21.34
CA ASN A 26 3.79 54.91 21.21
C ASN A 26 4.62 55.45 20.05
N HIS A 27 5.69 54.76 19.63
CA HIS A 27 6.56 55.27 18.57
C HIS A 27 5.84 55.41 17.22
N SER A 28 4.94 54.48 16.91
CA SER A 28 4.07 54.54 15.73
C SER A 28 3.10 55.74 15.74
N PHE A 29 2.79 56.32 16.90
CA PHE A 29 1.90 57.48 17.03
C PHE A 29 2.64 58.77 17.38
N GLN A 30 3.96 58.74 17.52
CA GLN A 30 4.75 59.88 18.01
C GLN A 30 4.65 61.09 17.07
N GLU A 31 4.70 60.86 15.76
CA GLU A 31 4.49 61.91 14.74
C GLU A 31 3.07 62.47 14.76
N LEU A 32 2.07 61.60 14.96
CA LEU A 32 0.66 62.01 15.04
C LEU A 32 0.42 62.91 16.26
N ILE A 33 0.97 62.53 17.42
CA ILE A 33 0.88 63.31 18.67
C ILE A 33 1.59 64.66 18.50
N SER A 34 2.77 64.66 17.89
CA SER A 34 3.53 65.89 17.60
C SER A 34 2.76 66.85 16.67
N CYS A 35 2.18 66.33 15.59
CA CYS A 35 1.30 67.09 14.69
C CYS A 35 0.04 67.60 15.40
N HIS A 36 -0.62 66.77 16.21
CA HIS A 36 -1.80 67.17 16.97
C HIS A 36 -1.49 68.32 17.93
N ASN A 37 -0.39 68.22 18.67
CA ASN A 37 0.04 69.26 19.61
C ASN A 37 0.33 70.58 18.88
N ARG A 38 1.04 70.54 17.73
CA ARG A 38 1.27 71.74 16.91
C ARG A 38 -0.01 72.39 16.41
N ILE A 39 -0.97 71.58 15.94
CA ILE A 39 -2.27 72.09 15.49
C ILE A 39 -3.05 72.67 16.67
N PHE A 40 -2.99 72.03 17.83
CA PHE A 40 -3.65 72.50 19.05
C PHE A 40 -3.07 73.83 19.53
N GLU A 41 -1.75 73.97 19.57
CA GLU A 41 -1.05 75.23 19.89
C GLU A 41 -1.41 76.34 18.89
N SER A 42 -1.43 76.05 17.59
CA SER A 42 -1.84 77.02 16.57
C SER A 42 -3.32 77.43 16.71
N ALA A 43 -4.21 76.46 16.96
CA ALA A 43 -5.64 76.74 17.16
C ALA A 43 -5.90 77.57 18.43
N THR A 44 -5.17 77.30 19.52
CA THR A 44 -5.27 78.09 20.75
C THR A 44 -4.73 79.50 20.55
N ALA A 45 -3.60 79.66 19.83
CA ALA A 45 -3.07 80.97 19.46
C ALA A 45 -4.07 81.78 18.63
N LEU A 46 -4.63 81.21 17.56
CA LEU A 46 -5.64 81.86 16.71
C LEU A 46 -6.93 82.21 17.46
N ARG A 47 -7.35 81.39 18.44
CA ARG A 47 -8.48 81.72 19.32
C ARG A 47 -8.17 82.92 20.21
N SER A 48 -6.96 82.98 20.76
CA SER A 48 -6.53 84.11 21.59
C SER A 48 -6.44 85.41 20.77
N GLU A 49 -5.93 85.34 19.55
CA GLU A 49 -5.86 86.47 18.62
C GLU A 49 -7.25 86.95 18.21
N ASN A 50 -8.17 86.03 17.88
CA ASN A 50 -9.57 86.40 17.60
C ASN A 50 -10.24 87.09 18.80
N LEU A 51 -9.99 86.60 20.02
CA LEU A 51 -10.51 87.24 21.22
C LEU A 51 -9.95 88.66 21.39
N GLN A 52 -8.65 88.84 21.16
CA GLN A 52 -8.01 90.15 21.20
C GLN A 52 -8.56 91.10 20.13
N LEU A 53 -8.73 90.62 18.90
CA LEU A 53 -9.33 91.40 17.80
C LEU A 53 -10.80 91.75 18.06
N SER A 54 -11.54 90.87 18.75
CA SER A 54 -12.92 91.12 19.16
C SER A 54 -12.98 92.24 20.22
N ILE A 55 -12.12 92.17 21.24
CA ILE A 55 -12.00 93.22 22.26
C ILE A 55 -11.60 94.55 21.62
N ARG A 56 -10.61 94.53 20.70
CA ARG A 56 -10.15 95.73 19.97
C ARG A 56 -11.26 96.34 19.12
N ASN A 57 -12.07 95.52 18.45
CA ASN A 57 -13.23 96.00 17.70
C ASN A 57 -14.29 96.64 18.59
N GLU A 58 -14.54 96.06 19.76
CA GLU A 58 -15.49 96.61 20.72
C GLU A 58 -15.00 97.95 21.28
N GLN A 59 -13.71 98.05 21.59
CA GLN A 59 -13.07 99.32 21.96
C GLN A 59 -13.20 100.38 20.86
N LEU A 60 -12.90 100.02 19.61
CA LEU A 60 -13.04 100.92 18.47
C LEU A 60 -14.51 101.32 18.23
N ARG A 61 -15.48 100.44 18.51
CA ARG A 61 -16.91 100.77 18.48
C ARG A 61 -17.29 101.77 19.56
N GLN A 62 -16.76 101.61 20.78
CA GLN A 62 -16.97 102.55 21.88
C GLN A 62 -16.33 103.91 21.58
N GLU A 63 -15.09 103.94 21.09
CA GLU A 63 -14.41 105.17 20.64
C GLU A 63 -15.17 105.84 19.48
N GLY A 64 -15.67 105.05 18.52
CA GLY A 64 -16.51 105.54 17.43
C GLY A 64 -17.84 106.13 17.90
N ALA A 65 -18.48 105.51 18.90
CA ALA A 65 -19.69 106.04 19.53
C ALA A 65 -19.43 107.35 20.29
N GLU A 66 -18.29 107.46 20.98
CA GLU A 66 -17.85 108.70 21.64
C GLU A 66 -17.54 109.82 20.63
N LEU A 67 -16.93 109.50 19.49
CA LEU A 67 -16.66 110.46 18.42
C LEU A 67 -17.96 110.93 17.72
N MET A 68 -18.95 110.04 17.56
CA MET A 68 -20.30 110.38 17.10
C MET A 68 -21.02 111.33 18.07
N LEU A 69 -20.83 111.15 19.38
CA LEU A 69 -21.37 112.05 20.41
C LEU A 69 -20.71 113.45 20.37
N LYS A 70 -19.47 113.54 19.90
CA LYS A 70 -18.69 114.78 19.76
C LYS A 70 -18.95 115.54 18.46
N GLY A 71 -19.87 115.10 17.60
CA GLY A 71 -20.30 115.85 16.42
C GLY A 71 -19.15 116.20 15.48
N VAL A 72 -18.23 115.27 15.25
CA VAL A 72 -17.16 115.45 14.27
C VAL A 72 -17.72 115.22 12.87
N PRO A 73 -17.56 116.16 11.93
CA PRO A 73 -17.97 115.97 10.54
C PRO A 73 -17.21 114.79 9.95
N VAL A 74 -17.94 113.87 9.30
CA VAL A 74 -17.33 112.74 8.58
C VAL A 74 -16.53 113.29 7.41
N ASP A 75 -15.22 113.40 7.61
CA ASP A 75 -14.23 113.74 6.59
C ASP A 75 -14.31 112.75 5.42
N GLY A 76 -14.20 113.21 4.17
CA GLY A 76 -14.21 112.35 2.96
C GLY A 76 -13.17 111.23 2.98
N LYS A 77 -12.11 111.34 3.80
CA LYS A 77 -11.13 110.28 4.07
C LYS A 77 -11.73 109.04 4.73
N ALA A 78 -12.84 109.17 5.46
CA ALA A 78 -13.55 108.05 6.07
C ALA A 78 -14.30 107.22 5.01
N ALA A 79 -14.88 107.88 3.99
CA ALA A 79 -15.53 107.21 2.87
C ALA A 79 -14.54 106.41 2.03
N ASP A 80 -13.36 106.98 1.70
CA ASP A 80 -12.29 106.26 1.00
C ASP A 80 -11.77 105.06 1.82
N ARG A 81 -11.72 105.20 3.15
CA ARG A 81 -11.31 104.12 4.05
C ARG A 81 -12.35 103.01 4.15
N ILE A 82 -13.64 103.35 4.09
CA ILE A 82 -14.74 102.37 3.99
C ILE A 82 -14.64 101.63 2.65
N GLN A 83 -14.46 102.35 1.53
CA GLN A 83 -14.35 101.74 0.20
C GLN A 83 -13.15 100.78 0.09
N THR A 84 -11.99 101.14 0.64
CA THR A 84 -10.81 100.26 0.66
C THR A 84 -11.00 99.04 1.57
N LEU A 85 -11.76 99.17 2.66
CA LEU A 85 -12.13 98.04 3.52
C LEU A 85 -13.14 97.11 2.84
N GLU A 86 -14.11 97.65 2.10
CA GLU A 86 -15.05 96.87 1.28
C GLU A 86 -14.33 96.05 0.20
N GLN A 87 -13.37 96.64 -0.50
CA GLN A 87 -12.54 95.92 -1.47
C GLN A 87 -11.72 94.79 -0.82
N LYS A 88 -11.17 95.02 0.38
CA LYS A 88 -10.45 93.98 1.14
C LYS A 88 -11.40 92.89 1.62
N LEU A 89 -12.62 93.23 2.04
CA LEU A 89 -13.65 92.29 2.42
C LEU A 89 -14.02 91.38 1.24
N HIS A 90 -14.24 91.96 0.06
CA HIS A 90 -14.52 91.21 -1.16
C HIS A 90 -13.38 90.26 -1.53
N LYS A 91 -12.12 90.73 -1.51
CA LYS A 91 -10.96 89.83 -1.74
C LYS A 91 -10.88 88.69 -0.73
N LYS A 92 -11.16 88.96 0.54
CA LYS A 92 -11.19 87.91 1.57
C LYS A 92 -12.33 86.93 1.40
N GLN A 93 -13.48 87.39 0.89
CA GLN A 93 -14.58 86.50 0.50
C GLN A 93 -14.21 85.62 -0.70
N GLU A 94 -13.55 86.17 -1.72
CA GLU A 94 -13.05 85.40 -2.88
C GLU A 94 -12.05 84.33 -2.44
N GLU A 95 -11.02 84.70 -1.66
CA GLU A 95 -10.03 83.77 -1.10
C GLU A 95 -10.70 82.66 -0.27
N LEU A 96 -11.71 83.01 0.55
CA LEU A 96 -12.46 82.03 1.33
C LEU A 96 -13.24 81.07 0.43
N THR A 97 -13.87 81.56 -0.64
CA THR A 97 -14.60 80.69 -1.57
C THR A 97 -13.69 79.75 -2.34
N ASP A 98 -12.50 80.20 -2.73
CA ASP A 98 -11.51 79.35 -3.40
C ASP A 98 -10.93 78.30 -2.44
N LEU A 99 -10.67 78.65 -1.17
CA LEU A 99 -10.27 77.70 -0.15
C LEU A 99 -11.36 76.65 0.13
N LEU A 100 -12.63 77.06 0.17
CA LEU A 100 -13.75 76.13 0.33
C LEU A 100 -13.88 75.19 -0.88
N ARG A 101 -13.64 75.68 -2.10
CA ARG A 101 -13.61 74.87 -3.32
C ARG A 101 -12.48 73.83 -3.26
N GLY A 102 -11.26 74.26 -2.95
CA GLY A 102 -10.12 73.35 -2.81
C GLY A 102 -10.31 72.34 -1.68
N LYS A 103 -10.96 72.72 -0.57
CA LYS A 103 -11.34 71.78 0.50
C LYS A 103 -12.35 70.73 0.02
N ALA A 104 -13.32 71.11 -0.81
CA ALA A 104 -14.29 70.18 -1.37
C ALA A 104 -13.63 69.19 -2.34
N GLU A 105 -12.72 69.66 -3.20
CA GLU A 105 -11.93 68.83 -4.10
C GLU A 105 -11.05 67.82 -3.34
N ASN A 106 -10.35 68.28 -2.30
CA ASN A 106 -9.55 67.41 -1.43
C ASN A 106 -10.43 66.37 -0.69
N ALA A 107 -11.62 66.76 -0.25
CA ALA A 107 -12.57 65.83 0.37
C ALA A 107 -13.04 64.76 -0.62
N GLN A 108 -13.33 65.12 -1.87
CA GLN A 108 -13.68 64.17 -2.92
C GLN A 108 -12.51 63.22 -3.25
N ALA A 109 -11.29 63.74 -3.34
CA ALA A 109 -10.09 62.94 -3.57
C ALA A 109 -9.87 61.92 -2.43
N LEU A 110 -10.10 62.31 -1.18
CA LEU A 110 -10.01 61.41 -0.02
C LEU A 110 -11.06 60.28 -0.08
N VAL A 111 -12.30 60.58 -0.48
CA VAL A 111 -13.35 59.57 -0.63
C VAL A 111 -12.96 58.55 -1.71
N GLU A 112 -12.48 59.03 -2.85
CA GLU A 112 -12.04 58.15 -3.94
C GLU A 112 -10.82 57.31 -3.55
N LEU A 113 -9.85 57.90 -2.83
CA LEU A 113 -8.69 57.16 -2.33
C LEU A 113 -9.12 56.07 -1.33
N ASN A 114 -10.04 56.38 -0.41
CA ASN A 114 -10.58 55.40 0.53
C ASN A 114 -11.36 54.28 -0.17
N ARG A 115 -12.10 54.59 -1.24
CA ARG A 115 -12.77 53.58 -2.07
C ARG A 115 -11.75 52.63 -2.68
N ARG A 116 -10.70 53.16 -3.30
CA ARG A 116 -9.61 52.36 -3.89
C ARG A 116 -8.86 51.54 -2.84
N LEU A 117 -8.63 52.11 -1.66
CA LEU A 117 -8.00 51.40 -0.55
C LEU A 117 -8.84 50.18 -0.14
N ASN A 118 -10.13 50.37 0.08
CA ASN A 118 -11.06 49.29 0.44
C ASN A 118 -11.13 48.19 -0.66
N GLU A 119 -11.08 48.58 -1.93
CA GLU A 119 -11.01 47.62 -3.04
C GLU A 119 -9.71 46.82 -3.04
N LYS A 120 -8.58 47.47 -2.77
CA LYS A 120 -7.27 46.79 -2.67
C LYS A 120 -7.21 45.88 -1.45
N GLU A 121 -7.76 46.28 -0.31
CA GLU A 121 -7.87 45.45 0.90
C GLU A 121 -8.70 44.19 0.64
N LYS A 122 -9.84 44.32 -0.05
CA LYS A 122 -10.65 43.15 -0.47
C LYS A 122 -9.89 42.21 -1.39
N LEU A 123 -9.16 42.76 -2.37
CA LEU A 123 -8.35 41.95 -3.29
C LEU A 123 -7.21 41.23 -2.55
N LEU A 124 -6.55 41.90 -1.60
CA LEU A 124 -5.53 41.29 -0.76
C LEU A 124 -6.10 40.15 0.07
N ALA A 125 -7.24 40.35 0.74
CA ALA A 125 -7.89 39.29 1.50
C ALA A 125 -8.23 38.05 0.64
N LEU A 126 -8.72 38.26 -0.59
CA LEU A 126 -8.97 37.16 -1.54
C LEU A 126 -7.68 36.46 -1.98
N ARG A 127 -6.59 37.19 -2.17
CA ARG A 127 -5.27 36.61 -2.50
C ARG A 127 -4.72 35.81 -1.33
N ASP A 128 -4.83 36.32 -0.11
CA ASP A 128 -4.39 35.65 1.11
C ASP A 128 -5.16 34.35 1.35
N GLN A 129 -6.48 34.37 1.14
CA GLN A 129 -7.29 33.15 1.17
C GLN A 129 -6.81 32.13 0.12
N GLY A 130 -6.58 32.56 -1.12
CA GLY A 130 -6.09 31.68 -2.18
C GLY A 130 -4.70 31.09 -1.87
N LEU A 131 -3.82 31.88 -1.25
CA LEU A 131 -2.51 31.42 -0.79
C LEU A 131 -2.63 30.39 0.34
N MET A 132 -3.54 30.59 1.30
CA MET A 132 -3.78 29.59 2.35
C MET A 132 -4.29 28.28 1.77
N GLU A 133 -5.30 28.31 0.89
CA GLU A 133 -5.81 27.09 0.25
C GLU A 133 -4.73 26.40 -0.60
N ALA A 134 -3.87 27.16 -1.28
CA ALA A 134 -2.75 26.58 -2.02
C ALA A 134 -1.73 25.92 -1.08
N GLY A 135 -1.43 26.54 0.06
CA GLY A 135 -0.54 25.99 1.09
C GLY A 135 -1.09 24.70 1.70
N GLU A 136 -2.40 24.63 1.97
CA GLU A 136 -3.04 23.40 2.45
C GLU A 136 -2.96 22.27 1.42
N ARG A 137 -3.17 22.58 0.13
CA ARG A 137 -3.00 21.59 -0.96
C ARG A 137 -1.56 21.11 -1.07
N GLU A 138 -0.59 22.01 -0.93
CA GLU A 138 0.83 21.67 -0.94
C GLU A 138 1.19 20.73 0.22
N LEU A 139 0.72 21.03 1.42
CA LEU A 139 0.94 20.20 2.61
C LEU A 139 0.33 18.80 2.43
N HIS A 140 -0.91 18.72 1.95
CA HIS A 140 -1.59 17.45 1.67
C HIS A 140 -0.87 16.61 0.60
N LEU A 141 -0.37 17.25 -0.45
CA LEU A 141 0.40 16.56 -1.49
C LEU A 141 1.74 16.05 -0.96
N LYS A 142 2.42 16.81 -0.09
CA LYS A 142 3.66 16.38 0.57
C LYS A 142 3.44 15.17 1.48
N GLU A 143 2.35 15.16 2.25
CA GLU A 143 1.97 14.01 3.08
C GLU A 143 1.73 12.76 2.24
N LYS A 144 0.94 12.87 1.17
CA LYS A 144 0.72 11.76 0.23
C LYS A 144 2.01 11.26 -0.42
N LEU A 145 2.92 12.17 -0.78
CA LEU A 145 4.20 11.80 -1.38
C LEU A 145 5.02 10.97 -0.39
N LEU A 146 5.10 11.39 0.87
CA LEU A 146 5.79 10.66 1.94
C LEU A 146 5.17 9.27 2.16
N ASP A 147 3.84 9.16 2.21
CA ASP A 147 3.15 7.88 2.35
C ASP A 147 3.44 6.93 1.17
N THR A 148 3.44 7.46 -0.06
CA THR A 148 3.76 6.66 -1.25
C THR A 148 5.21 6.21 -1.27
N ASP A 149 6.13 7.06 -0.82
CA ASP A 149 7.55 6.73 -0.76
C ASP A 149 7.81 5.64 0.29
N ALA A 150 7.19 5.76 1.48
CA ALA A 150 7.22 4.72 2.49
C ALA A 150 6.71 3.38 1.94
N ARG A 151 5.56 3.37 1.26
CA ARG A 151 5.03 2.14 0.63
C ARG A 151 5.95 1.58 -0.45
N CYS A 152 6.61 2.42 -1.24
CA CYS A 152 7.60 1.98 -2.22
C CYS A 152 8.79 1.29 -1.54
N THR A 153 9.30 1.87 -0.43
CA THR A 153 10.41 1.26 0.32
C THR A 153 10.02 -0.08 0.95
N GLU A 154 8.81 -0.21 1.49
CA GLU A 154 8.29 -1.47 2.05
C GLU A 154 8.16 -2.55 0.96
N LEU A 155 7.59 -2.19 -0.19
CA LEU A 155 7.47 -3.10 -1.32
C LEU A 155 8.82 -3.53 -1.86
N GLN A 156 9.80 -2.63 -1.90
CA GLN A 156 11.16 -2.95 -2.32
C GLN A 156 11.84 -3.91 -1.35
N ALA A 157 11.73 -3.67 -0.04
CA ALA A 157 12.23 -4.59 0.98
C ALA A 157 11.57 -5.97 0.87
N SER A 158 10.25 -6.03 0.69
CA SER A 158 9.53 -7.29 0.48
C SER A 158 10.00 -8.02 -0.80
N ASN A 159 10.22 -7.28 -1.88
CA ASN A 159 10.72 -7.85 -3.13
C ASN A 159 12.11 -8.48 -2.96
N ASP A 160 13.00 -7.80 -2.23
CA ASP A 160 14.34 -8.30 -1.98
C ASP A 160 14.33 -9.54 -1.09
N THR A 161 13.46 -9.59 -0.06
CA THR A 161 13.28 -10.83 0.73
C THR A 161 12.78 -11.99 -0.13
N LEU A 162 11.86 -11.76 -1.06
CA LEU A 162 11.35 -12.80 -1.96
C LEU A 162 12.43 -13.30 -2.93
N LYS A 163 13.32 -12.41 -3.40
CA LYS A 163 14.47 -12.81 -4.24
C LYS A 163 15.44 -13.69 -3.47
N ASP A 164 15.73 -13.35 -2.22
CA ASP A 164 16.64 -14.13 -1.37
C ASP A 164 16.04 -15.52 -1.07
N GLU A 165 14.75 -15.59 -0.76
CA GLU A 165 14.03 -16.85 -0.58
C GLU A 165 14.03 -17.70 -1.85
N HIS A 166 13.75 -17.09 -3.01
CA HIS A 166 13.80 -17.77 -4.30
C HIS A 166 15.20 -18.33 -4.60
N TYR A 167 16.25 -17.54 -4.35
CA TYR A 167 17.63 -17.97 -4.56
C TYR A 167 18.01 -19.13 -3.64
N ALA A 168 17.63 -19.06 -2.36
CA ALA A 168 17.86 -20.14 -1.40
C ALA A 168 17.13 -21.44 -1.82
N LEU A 169 15.87 -21.32 -2.28
CA LEU A 169 15.10 -22.47 -2.76
C LEU A 169 15.71 -23.06 -4.04
N HIS A 170 16.20 -22.22 -4.95
CA HIS A 170 16.86 -22.65 -6.18
C HIS A 170 18.12 -23.47 -5.88
N LEU A 171 18.99 -22.99 -4.98
CA LEU A 171 20.17 -23.73 -4.54
C LEU A 171 19.80 -25.06 -3.86
N ALA A 172 18.76 -25.07 -3.03
CA ALA A 172 18.28 -26.29 -2.39
C ALA A 172 17.75 -27.30 -3.43
N PHE A 173 17.03 -26.83 -4.44
CA PHE A 173 16.53 -27.65 -5.54
C PHE A 173 17.68 -28.27 -6.35
N GLU A 174 18.69 -27.48 -6.72
CA GLU A 174 19.87 -27.97 -7.44
C GLU A 174 20.61 -29.06 -6.63
N ALA A 175 20.80 -28.84 -5.33
CA ALA A 175 21.39 -29.84 -4.44
C ALA A 175 20.55 -31.13 -4.34
N LEU A 176 19.23 -31.04 -4.37
CA LEU A 176 18.34 -32.21 -4.40
C LEU A 176 18.39 -32.93 -5.74
N GLN A 177 18.47 -32.22 -6.86
CA GLN A 177 18.66 -32.82 -8.18
C GLN A 177 19.97 -33.61 -8.26
N ASP A 178 21.05 -33.06 -7.70
CA ASP A 178 22.34 -33.77 -7.63
C ASP A 178 22.26 -35.04 -6.78
N LYS A 179 21.57 -35.00 -5.64
CA LYS A 179 21.33 -36.19 -4.81
C LYS A 179 20.51 -37.24 -5.55
N LEU A 180 19.47 -36.81 -6.27
CA LEU A 180 18.64 -37.71 -7.08
C LEU A 180 19.47 -38.38 -8.18
N ARG A 181 20.30 -37.61 -8.89
CA ARG A 181 21.19 -38.13 -9.93
C ARG A 181 22.15 -39.18 -9.37
N LYS A 182 22.80 -38.91 -8.24
CA LYS A 182 23.70 -39.88 -7.57
C LYS A 182 22.96 -41.16 -7.15
N ALA A 183 21.76 -41.03 -6.57
CA ALA A 183 20.95 -42.18 -6.19
C ALA A 183 20.52 -43.02 -7.41
N GLN A 184 20.21 -42.38 -8.54
CA GLN A 184 19.88 -43.06 -9.79
C GLN A 184 21.10 -43.80 -10.36
N GLU A 185 22.28 -43.18 -10.34
CA GLU A 185 23.54 -43.81 -10.76
C GLU A 185 23.87 -45.03 -9.89
N GLU A 186 23.76 -44.91 -8.57
CA GLU A 186 23.97 -46.02 -7.63
C GLU A 186 22.99 -47.17 -7.89
N ASN A 187 21.71 -46.87 -8.10
CA ASN A 187 20.70 -47.86 -8.42
C ASN A 187 21.02 -48.58 -9.74
N ALA A 188 21.40 -47.84 -10.78
CA ALA A 188 21.79 -48.43 -12.06
C ALA A 188 22.98 -49.41 -11.92
N VAL A 189 24.00 -49.03 -11.15
CA VAL A 189 25.16 -49.91 -10.86
C VAL A 189 24.74 -51.15 -10.07
N LEU A 190 23.84 -51.03 -9.10
CA LEU A 190 23.35 -52.16 -8.32
C LEU A 190 22.52 -53.12 -9.17
N VAL A 191 21.64 -52.60 -10.03
CA VAL A 191 20.87 -53.39 -10.98
C VAL A 191 21.79 -54.14 -11.94
N GLU A 192 22.82 -53.48 -12.48
CA GLU A 192 23.79 -54.12 -13.37
C GLU A 192 24.54 -55.26 -12.65
N LYS A 193 24.99 -55.03 -11.40
CA LYS A 193 25.63 -56.08 -10.57
C LYS A 193 24.68 -57.26 -10.33
N LEU A 194 23.42 -56.98 -10.02
CA LEU A 194 22.41 -58.02 -9.80
C LEU A 194 22.17 -58.84 -11.07
N MET A 195 22.08 -58.19 -12.24
CA MET A 195 21.97 -58.87 -13.52
C MET A 195 23.18 -59.79 -13.78
N LYS A 196 24.41 -59.32 -13.51
CA LYS A 196 25.62 -60.15 -13.66
C LYS A 196 25.60 -61.38 -12.76
N ILE A 197 25.16 -61.23 -11.50
CA ILE A 197 25.05 -62.37 -10.58
C ILE A 197 23.97 -63.34 -11.08
N LYS A 198 22.80 -62.84 -11.47
CA LYS A 198 21.71 -63.67 -12.00
C LYS A 198 22.08 -64.40 -13.28
N ALA A 199 22.86 -63.77 -14.17
CA ALA A 199 23.37 -64.41 -15.37
C ALA A 199 24.31 -65.58 -15.03
N LYS A 200 25.26 -65.37 -14.11
CA LYS A 200 26.15 -66.44 -13.62
C LYS A 200 25.40 -67.58 -12.95
N ASP A 201 24.38 -67.28 -12.16
CA ASP A 201 23.55 -68.31 -11.52
C ASP A 201 22.76 -69.12 -12.57
N ALA A 202 22.24 -68.46 -13.61
CA ALA A 202 21.56 -69.13 -14.72
C ALA A 202 22.53 -70.01 -15.55
N GLU A 203 23.75 -69.54 -15.81
CA GLU A 203 24.80 -70.33 -16.46
C GLU A 203 25.12 -71.61 -15.68
N LYS A 204 25.34 -71.50 -14.36
CA LYS A 204 25.58 -72.68 -13.50
C LYS A 204 24.43 -73.67 -13.51
N LEU A 205 23.18 -73.19 -13.43
CA LEU A 205 22.00 -74.06 -13.51
C LEU A 205 21.90 -74.77 -14.86
N ASN A 206 22.24 -74.10 -15.96
CA ASN A 206 22.28 -74.70 -17.28
C ASN A 206 23.40 -75.76 -17.38
N GLU A 207 24.60 -75.47 -16.85
CA GLU A 207 25.70 -76.45 -16.79
C GLU A 207 25.33 -77.70 -15.97
N GLU A 208 24.67 -77.52 -14.83
CA GLU A 208 24.17 -78.63 -14.01
C GLU A 208 23.10 -79.45 -14.72
N ASN A 209 22.16 -78.78 -15.41
CA ASN A 209 21.13 -79.44 -16.20
C ASN A 209 21.72 -80.22 -17.39
N ASP A 210 22.67 -79.64 -18.12
CA ASP A 210 23.39 -80.32 -19.21
C ASP A 210 24.14 -81.54 -18.69
N ASN A 211 24.82 -81.42 -17.54
CA ASN A 211 25.50 -82.55 -16.89
C ASN A 211 24.51 -83.63 -16.46
N PHE A 212 23.35 -83.24 -15.93
CA PHE A 212 22.28 -84.17 -15.55
C PHE A 212 21.73 -84.91 -16.77
N VAL A 213 21.46 -84.20 -17.87
CA VAL A 213 20.99 -84.77 -19.14
C VAL A 213 22.04 -85.71 -19.72
N ARG A 214 23.32 -85.32 -19.76
CA ARG A 214 24.41 -86.18 -20.23
C ARG A 214 24.55 -87.47 -19.40
N LYS A 215 24.54 -87.37 -18.08
CA LYS A 215 24.58 -88.56 -17.20
C LYS A 215 23.39 -89.47 -17.43
N LYS A 216 22.18 -88.90 -17.59
CA LYS A 216 20.97 -89.65 -17.89
C LYS A 216 21.06 -90.33 -19.26
N GLN A 217 21.52 -89.63 -20.30
CA GLN A 217 21.71 -90.19 -21.64
C GLN A 217 22.76 -91.31 -21.64
N ALA A 218 23.89 -91.13 -20.95
CA ALA A 218 24.92 -92.16 -20.82
C ALA A 218 24.39 -93.41 -20.11
N ARG A 219 23.59 -93.23 -19.05
CA ARG A 219 22.94 -94.34 -18.35
C ARG A 219 21.98 -95.09 -19.28
N VAL A 220 21.13 -94.38 -20.02
CA VAL A 220 20.23 -95.00 -21.01
C VAL A 220 21.03 -95.73 -22.10
N ALA A 221 22.13 -95.14 -22.58
CA ALA A 221 22.99 -95.77 -23.58
C ALA A 221 23.66 -97.06 -23.05
N GLN A 222 24.11 -97.04 -21.79
CA GLN A 222 24.66 -98.23 -21.12
C GLN A 222 23.59 -99.32 -20.95
N GLU A 223 22.39 -98.97 -20.49
CA GLU A 223 21.25 -99.89 -20.37
C GLU A 223 20.87 -100.49 -21.73
N LEU A 224 20.92 -99.71 -22.82
CA LEU A 224 20.70 -100.20 -24.19
C LEU A 224 21.83 -101.11 -24.68
N GLU A 225 23.09 -100.82 -24.36
CA GLU A 225 24.22 -101.67 -24.71
C GLU A 225 24.16 -103.02 -23.98
N ASP A 226 23.80 -103.00 -22.70
CA ASP A 226 23.57 -104.21 -21.90
C ASP A 226 22.38 -105.01 -22.47
N ALA A 227 21.29 -104.35 -22.86
CA ALA A 227 20.16 -104.99 -23.53
C ALA A 227 20.50 -105.53 -24.94
N ALA A 228 21.39 -104.87 -25.69
CA ALA A 228 21.86 -105.35 -26.98
C ALA A 228 22.77 -106.57 -26.85
N LYS A 229 23.59 -106.64 -25.79
CA LYS A 229 24.37 -107.84 -25.43
C LYS A 229 23.49 -109.02 -25.02
N ASP A 230 22.29 -108.74 -24.51
CA ASP A 230 21.30 -109.75 -24.11
C ASP A 230 20.48 -110.33 -25.28
N THR A 231 20.85 -110.03 -26.54
CA THR A 231 20.19 -110.61 -27.71
C THR A 231 20.70 -112.01 -28.05
N GLY A 232 20.23 -112.99 -27.26
CA GLY A 232 20.00 -114.34 -27.74
C GLY A 232 18.84 -114.35 -28.75
N SER A 233 19.11 -114.87 -29.94
CA SER A 233 18.21 -115.06 -31.10
C SER A 233 16.73 -115.35 -30.78
N ILE A 234 15.80 -114.49 -31.24
CA ILE A 234 14.44 -114.91 -31.65
C ILE A 234 14.01 -114.13 -32.91
N SER A 235 13.56 -114.91 -33.90
CA SER A 235 13.04 -114.53 -35.23
C SER A 235 11.58 -114.02 -35.18
N PRO A 236 11.07 -113.30 -36.19
CA PRO A 236 9.76 -112.66 -36.16
C PRO A 236 8.66 -113.58 -36.71
N ASP A 237 7.49 -113.63 -36.07
CA ASP A 237 6.25 -113.96 -36.80
C ASP A 237 4.96 -113.42 -36.15
N ARG A 238 4.01 -113.17 -37.03
CA ARG A 238 2.62 -112.73 -36.89
C ARG A 238 1.72 -113.70 -36.12
N GLY A 239 0.66 -113.14 -35.50
CA GLY A 239 -0.57 -113.82 -35.09
C GLY A 239 -1.24 -113.03 -33.95
N SER A 240 -2.27 -112.20 -34.13
CA SER A 240 -3.66 -112.46 -34.55
C SER A 240 -4.54 -113.12 -33.45
N PHE A 241 -5.12 -112.25 -32.60
CA PHE A 241 -6.42 -112.31 -31.85
C PHE A 241 -6.64 -113.43 -30.79
N PRO A 242 -7.69 -113.38 -29.92
CA PRO A 242 -8.63 -112.31 -29.53
C PRO A 242 -8.82 -112.13 -28.00
N GLY A 243 -9.44 -111.02 -27.58
CA GLY A 243 -10.52 -111.11 -26.59
C GLY A 243 -10.32 -110.57 -25.17
N VAL A 244 -10.91 -109.40 -24.96
CA VAL A 244 -11.84 -109.05 -23.86
C VAL A 244 -11.26 -108.80 -22.44
N GLU A 245 -11.53 -107.55 -22.02
CA GLU A 245 -11.69 -107.01 -20.66
C GLU A 245 -10.49 -106.99 -19.71
N ARG A 246 -9.83 -105.82 -19.70
CA ARG A 246 -9.32 -105.23 -18.46
C ARG A 246 -9.68 -103.74 -18.41
N ASP A 247 -10.73 -103.47 -17.66
CA ASP A 247 -11.06 -102.26 -16.91
C ASP A 247 -10.26 -100.99 -17.24
N ILE A 248 -10.76 -100.24 -18.22
CA ILE A 248 -10.62 -98.77 -18.23
C ILE A 248 -11.80 -98.24 -17.43
N GLY A 249 -11.69 -98.34 -16.11
CA GLY A 249 -12.71 -97.98 -15.12
C GLY A 249 -12.15 -97.03 -14.07
N ALA A 250 -11.60 -95.90 -14.49
CA ALA A 250 -11.43 -94.72 -13.65
C ALA A 250 -11.21 -93.49 -14.55
N VAL A 251 -12.25 -93.10 -15.27
CA VAL A 251 -12.39 -91.71 -15.71
C VAL A 251 -12.46 -90.88 -14.43
N MET A 252 -11.35 -90.22 -14.09
CA MET A 252 -11.42 -89.05 -13.21
C MET A 252 -12.48 -88.12 -13.80
N PRO A 253 -13.43 -87.60 -13.01
CA PRO A 253 -14.39 -86.63 -13.52
C PRO A 253 -13.60 -85.38 -13.92
N SER A 254 -13.35 -85.23 -15.22
CA SER A 254 -13.02 -83.95 -15.82
C SER A 254 -14.18 -83.02 -15.52
N ILE A 255 -14.03 -82.22 -14.46
CA ILE A 255 -14.95 -81.12 -14.15
C ILE A 255 -15.07 -80.31 -15.43
N GLY A 256 -16.26 -80.35 -16.04
CA GLY A 256 -16.59 -79.56 -17.20
C GLY A 256 -16.51 -78.08 -16.83
N THR A 257 -15.36 -77.46 -17.04
CA THR A 257 -15.23 -76.01 -17.02
C THR A 257 -15.84 -75.48 -18.30
N CYS A 258 -17.13 -75.15 -18.25
CA CYS A 258 -17.76 -74.28 -19.22
C CYS A 258 -17.27 -72.84 -18.99
N LEU A 259 -16.82 -72.18 -20.06
CA LEU A 259 -16.47 -70.76 -20.01
C LEU A 259 -17.75 -69.95 -19.75
N PRO A 260 -17.78 -69.06 -18.75
CA PRO A 260 -18.94 -68.23 -18.48
C PRO A 260 -19.19 -67.27 -19.66
N GLN A 261 -20.31 -67.44 -20.37
CA GLN A 261 -20.68 -66.59 -21.52
C GLN A 261 -21.46 -65.33 -21.13
N ARG A 262 -21.80 -65.14 -19.85
CA ARG A 262 -22.64 -64.03 -19.40
C ARG A 262 -22.19 -63.50 -18.03
N VAL A 263 -22.04 -62.17 -17.94
CA VAL A 263 -21.77 -61.48 -16.68
C VAL A 263 -23.00 -61.56 -15.79
N VAL A 264 -22.83 -62.08 -14.56
CA VAL A 264 -23.92 -62.29 -13.60
C VAL A 264 -24.13 -61.06 -12.71
N LEU A 265 -23.06 -60.34 -12.36
CA LEU A 265 -23.10 -59.15 -11.51
C LEU A 265 -22.08 -58.12 -12.01
N ARG A 266 -22.44 -56.83 -11.96
CA ARG A 266 -21.57 -55.70 -12.28
C ARG A 266 -21.78 -54.61 -11.22
N PHE A 267 -20.69 -54.11 -10.66
CA PHE A 267 -20.70 -53.00 -9.71
C PHE A 267 -19.42 -52.17 -9.84
N ASP A 268 -19.50 -50.88 -9.54
CA ASP A 268 -18.37 -49.96 -9.57
C ASP A 268 -17.64 -49.99 -8.23
N ALA A 269 -16.53 -50.73 -8.19
CA ALA A 269 -15.84 -51.03 -6.95
C ALA A 269 -15.04 -49.83 -6.41
N HIS A 270 -14.34 -49.07 -7.24
CA HIS A 270 -13.42 -48.01 -6.81
C HIS A 270 -13.47 -46.81 -7.76
N ASP A 271 -13.15 -45.62 -7.25
CA ASP A 271 -13.08 -44.35 -8.02
C ASP A 271 -11.70 -44.22 -8.71
N GLY A 272 -11.34 -45.24 -9.49
CA GLY A 272 -10.02 -45.41 -10.11
C GLY A 272 -9.71 -46.86 -10.49
N GLU A 273 -8.48 -47.13 -10.93
CA GLU A 273 -8.08 -48.48 -11.35
C GLU A 273 -8.06 -49.46 -10.17
N VAL A 274 -8.54 -50.69 -10.42
CA VAL A 274 -8.51 -51.79 -9.44
C VAL A 274 -7.19 -52.54 -9.62
N ASN A 275 -6.33 -52.45 -8.62
CA ASN A 275 -4.97 -52.99 -8.68
C ASN A 275 -4.88 -54.42 -8.13
N ALA A 276 -5.85 -54.84 -7.30
CA ALA A 276 -5.86 -56.18 -6.71
C ALA A 276 -7.28 -56.69 -6.49
N VAL A 277 -7.51 -57.97 -6.79
CA VAL A 277 -8.75 -58.69 -6.51
C VAL A 277 -8.41 -60.08 -5.95
N ARG A 278 -9.03 -60.47 -4.84
CA ARG A 278 -8.84 -61.81 -4.25
C ARG A 278 -10.15 -62.33 -3.65
N TRP A 279 -10.45 -63.60 -3.96
CA TRP A 279 -11.54 -64.34 -3.33
C TRP A 279 -11.11 -64.87 -1.97
N SER A 280 -12.03 -64.84 -1.00
CA SER A 280 -11.85 -65.59 0.24
C SER A 280 -11.94 -67.09 -0.06
N PRO A 281 -11.02 -67.92 0.48
CA PRO A 281 -11.03 -69.36 0.26
C PRO A 281 -12.11 -70.09 1.08
N VAL A 282 -12.74 -69.42 2.04
CA VAL A 282 -13.71 -70.01 2.99
C VAL A 282 -15.07 -69.33 2.88
N ASP A 283 -15.09 -68.00 2.81
CA ASP A 283 -16.32 -67.21 2.75
C ASP A 283 -16.63 -66.78 1.31
N ARG A 284 -17.91 -66.55 0.98
CA ARG A 284 -18.34 -66.02 -0.34
C ARG A 284 -18.09 -64.51 -0.46
N ILE A 285 -16.90 -64.08 -0.08
CA ILE A 285 -16.49 -62.68 -0.04
C ILE A 285 -15.35 -62.44 -1.03
N VAL A 286 -15.39 -61.29 -1.71
CA VAL A 286 -14.31 -60.80 -2.56
C VAL A 286 -13.74 -59.52 -1.98
N ALA A 287 -12.41 -59.46 -1.91
CA ALA A 287 -11.67 -58.27 -1.57
C ALA A 287 -11.14 -57.58 -2.84
N THR A 288 -11.38 -56.27 -2.95
CA THR A 288 -10.85 -55.43 -4.03
C THR A 288 -10.02 -54.30 -3.44
N GLY A 289 -8.88 -53.99 -4.05
CA GLY A 289 -8.02 -52.86 -3.69
C GLY A 289 -7.80 -51.94 -4.87
N GLY A 290 -8.10 -50.65 -4.71
CA GLY A 290 -8.08 -49.64 -5.78
C GLY A 290 -7.06 -48.52 -5.56
N GLN A 291 -6.86 -47.72 -6.61
CA GLN A 291 -6.04 -46.51 -6.59
C GLN A 291 -6.60 -45.41 -5.68
N ASP A 292 -7.88 -45.52 -5.29
CA ASP A 292 -8.54 -44.71 -4.28
C ASP A 292 -8.02 -44.96 -2.85
N ARG A 293 -6.99 -45.82 -2.70
CA ARG A 293 -6.32 -46.21 -1.45
C ARG A 293 -7.25 -46.90 -0.44
N LYS A 294 -8.34 -47.50 -0.92
CA LYS A 294 -9.30 -48.25 -0.10
C LYS A 294 -9.28 -49.73 -0.47
N VAL A 295 -9.54 -50.57 0.52
CA VAL A 295 -9.84 -51.99 0.33
C VAL A 295 -11.30 -52.18 0.68
N LYS A 296 -12.05 -52.82 -0.23
CA LYS A 296 -13.49 -53.04 -0.09
C LYS A 296 -13.81 -54.52 -0.10
N LEU A 297 -14.78 -54.94 0.72
CA LEU A 297 -15.24 -56.33 0.82
C LEU A 297 -16.67 -56.49 0.30
N TRP A 298 -16.85 -57.47 -0.57
CA TRP A 298 -18.10 -57.72 -1.30
C TRP A 298 -18.63 -59.11 -0.98
N ASP A 299 -19.86 -59.23 -0.48
CA ASP A 299 -20.52 -60.52 -0.30
C ASP A 299 -21.37 -60.85 -1.54
N ILE A 300 -20.95 -61.90 -2.25
CA ILE A 300 -21.56 -62.29 -3.54
C ILE A 300 -22.92 -62.96 -3.33
N SER A 301 -23.27 -63.37 -2.12
CA SER A 301 -24.59 -63.95 -1.84
C SER A 301 -25.72 -62.91 -1.87
N LYS A 302 -25.40 -61.64 -1.61
CA LYS A 302 -26.39 -60.55 -1.52
C LYS A 302 -26.24 -59.50 -2.61
N GLY A 303 -25.11 -59.47 -3.33
CA GLY A 303 -24.86 -58.47 -4.37
C GLY A 303 -24.69 -57.04 -3.84
N GLU A 304 -24.45 -56.90 -2.53
CA GLU A 304 -24.32 -55.62 -1.85
C GLU A 304 -22.94 -55.47 -1.18
N PHE A 305 -22.53 -54.22 -1.02
CA PHE A 305 -21.31 -53.80 -0.35
C PHE A 305 -21.39 -54.12 1.14
N VAL A 306 -20.38 -54.83 1.68
CA VAL A 306 -20.40 -55.21 3.10
C VAL A 306 -19.59 -54.23 3.94
N PHE A 307 -18.40 -53.79 3.51
CA PHE A 307 -17.55 -52.84 4.23
C PHE A 307 -16.41 -52.26 3.38
#